data_AF-A0A1F8U8B8-F1
#
_entry.id   AF-A0A1F8U8B8-F1
#
_cell.length_a   1.000
_cell.length_b   1.000
_cell.length_c   1.000
_cell.angle_alpha   90.00
_cell.angle_beta   90.00
_cell.angle_gamma   90.00
#
_symmetry.space_group_name_H-M   'P 1'
#
loop_
_entity.id
_entity.type
_entity.pdbx_description
1 polymer ?
#
loop_
_entity_poly.entity_id
_entity_poly.type
_entity_poly.pdbx_seq_one_letter_code
_entity_poly.pdbx_strand_id
1 'polypeptide(L)'
;MSTVSTVSNQKTIQQIIDETSSTTSSRDTGELGKDDFLNLLVTQLRYQDPLNPTDDKEFIGQMAQFSALEQMQNMNTSFSATKAFSLIGKHVSATITDSTTKETEEISGDVTDVKLAGGKTYVVVNGEDVPVESVTNVSEGARSSQSNIAAFTNLIGFNVNGLAYDPENGNMIKVTGIVQAIQKGVYEDYAVMDGVEVEIAELITDTHSTDPDFMKDELLEAMEDGEAISFYIVDRETGKRVPVTGTIAEGSLDFSGGNISATINGLRVPVEGITSITKPEEPEEAEILEVTAPEAELAGA
;
A
#
# COMPACT_ATOMS: atom_id res chain seq x y z
N MET A 1 12.24 47.84 48.29
CA MET A 1 13.26 46.86 47.86
C MET A 1 12.58 45.50 47.81
N SER A 2 12.34 44.96 46.62
CA SER A 2 11.73 43.66 46.37
C SER A 2 12.83 42.60 46.32
N THR A 3 12.64 41.44 46.96
CA THR A 3 13.45 40.24 46.71
C THR A 3 12.54 39.07 46.40
N VAL A 4 12.54 38.67 45.13
CA VAL A 4 12.03 37.40 44.61
C VAL A 4 13.02 36.31 45.01
N SER A 5 12.53 35.13 45.42
CA SER A 5 13.00 33.80 44.97
C SER A 5 12.53 32.69 45.92
N THR A 6 11.55 31.91 45.48
CA THR A 6 11.50 30.46 45.76
C THR A 6 10.87 29.80 44.53
N VAL A 7 11.73 29.19 43.70
CA VAL A 7 11.38 28.39 42.53
C VAL A 7 10.74 27.09 43.03
N SER A 8 9.52 26.82 42.57
CA SER A 8 8.78 25.59 42.87
C SER A 8 9.30 24.45 42.00
N ASN A 9 9.58 23.29 42.61
CA ASN A 9 9.99 22.06 41.94
C ASN A 9 8.97 21.66 40.86
N GLN A 10 9.27 21.91 39.59
CA GLN A 10 8.59 21.23 38.48
C GLN A 10 9.33 19.92 38.19
N LYS A 11 8.57 18.81 38.17
CA LYS A 11 9.06 17.50 37.69
C LYS A 11 9.62 17.66 36.29
N THR A 12 10.71 16.96 35.99
CA THR A 12 11.27 16.97 34.62
C THR A 12 10.35 16.20 33.68
N ILE A 13 10.39 16.57 32.41
CA ILE A 13 9.61 15.93 31.35
C ILE A 13 9.84 14.41 31.32
N GLN A 14 11.06 13.97 31.65
CA GLN A 14 11.41 12.55 31.75
C GLN A 14 10.63 11.81 32.83
N GLN A 15 10.40 12.43 34.00
CA GLN A 15 9.66 11.81 35.10
C GLN A 15 8.17 11.64 34.79
N ILE A 16 7.61 12.48 33.92
CA ILE A 16 6.21 12.41 33.48
C ILE A 16 6.04 11.28 32.44
N ILE A 17 7.06 11.06 31.60
CA ILE A 17 7.09 10.00 30.58
C ILE A 17 7.18 8.61 31.23
N ASP A 18 7.99 8.46 32.28
CA ASP A 18 8.17 7.20 32.99
C ASP A 18 6.90 6.79 33.80
N GLU A 19 6.19 7.77 34.36
CA GLU A 19 4.92 7.55 35.08
C GLU A 19 3.80 7.09 34.11
N THR A 20 3.78 7.65 32.89
CA THR A 20 2.73 7.39 31.88
C THR A 20 2.94 6.09 31.10
N SER A 21 4.19 5.67 30.89
CA SER A 21 4.51 4.41 30.18
C SER A 21 4.09 3.15 30.96
N SER A 22 3.86 3.26 32.28
CA SER A 22 3.45 2.13 33.12
C SER A 22 1.96 1.76 33.02
N THR A 23 1.12 2.60 32.37
CA THR A 23 -0.35 2.43 32.39
C THR A 23 -1.00 2.19 31.02
N THR A 24 -0.26 2.26 29.90
CA THR A 24 -0.86 2.19 28.56
C THR A 24 -0.32 1.03 27.74
N SER A 25 -0.76 -0.18 28.08
CA SER A 25 -0.81 -1.29 27.13
C SER A 25 -2.25 -1.35 26.61
N SER A 26 -2.45 -1.23 25.29
CA SER A 26 -3.72 -1.35 24.58
C SER A 26 -4.66 -0.12 24.59
N ARG A 27 -4.38 0.86 23.73
CA ARG A 27 -5.44 1.56 22.96
C ARG A 27 -4.84 2.30 21.77
N ASP A 28 -5.21 1.84 20.58
CA ASP A 28 -4.87 2.43 19.29
C ASP A 28 -5.94 3.50 18.97
N THR A 29 -5.56 4.78 18.96
CA THR A 29 -6.50 5.92 18.85
C THR A 29 -6.05 7.01 17.87
N GLY A 30 -5.15 6.70 16.93
CA GLY A 30 -4.52 7.73 16.09
C GLY A 30 -5.46 8.45 15.10
N GLU A 31 -6.50 7.78 14.60
CA GLU A 31 -7.33 8.32 13.50
C GLU A 31 -8.79 8.59 13.91
N LEU A 32 -9.39 7.70 14.72
CA LEU A 32 -10.78 7.82 15.18
C LEU A 32 -11.00 8.91 16.25
N GLY A 33 -9.95 9.37 16.94
CA GLY A 33 -10.07 10.28 18.08
C GLY A 33 -10.29 11.75 17.70
N LYS A 34 -9.93 12.15 16.48
CA LYS A 34 -9.95 13.56 16.03
C LYS A 34 -11.36 14.04 15.67
N ASP A 35 -12.13 13.22 14.97
CA ASP A 35 -13.48 13.55 14.53
C ASP A 35 -14.49 13.48 15.67
N ASP A 36 -14.35 12.50 16.56
CA ASP A 36 -15.11 12.42 17.82
C ASP A 36 -14.81 13.61 18.74
N PHE A 37 -13.56 14.09 18.75
CA PHE A 37 -13.16 15.28 19.49
C PHE A 37 -13.70 16.57 18.89
N LEU A 38 -13.67 16.74 17.56
CA LEU A 38 -14.24 17.91 16.88
C LEU A 38 -15.77 17.97 17.09
N ASN A 39 -16.44 16.82 17.09
CA ASN A 39 -17.86 16.73 17.40
C ASN A 39 -18.16 17.08 18.87
N LEU A 40 -17.32 16.64 19.81
CA LEU A 40 -17.41 17.05 21.21
C LEU A 40 -17.16 18.56 21.39
N LEU A 41 -16.19 19.14 20.68
CA LEU A 41 -15.88 20.57 20.74
C LEU A 41 -17.02 21.44 20.20
N VAL A 42 -17.63 21.05 19.07
CA VAL A 42 -18.82 21.72 18.51
C VAL A 42 -20.01 21.58 19.46
N THR A 43 -20.17 20.42 20.09
CA THR A 43 -21.25 20.17 21.06
C THR A 43 -21.09 21.03 22.31
N GLN A 44 -19.86 21.16 22.84
CA GLN A 44 -19.58 22.00 23.99
C GLN A 44 -19.75 23.49 23.66
N LEU A 45 -19.28 23.98 22.50
CA LEU A 45 -19.52 25.36 22.06
C LEU A 45 -21.01 25.71 21.93
N ARG A 46 -21.89 24.73 21.64
CA ARG A 46 -23.34 24.91 21.57
C ARG A 46 -24.03 24.94 22.95
N TYR A 47 -23.39 24.44 24.00
CA TYR A 47 -24.00 24.22 25.33
C TYR A 47 -23.24 24.85 26.52
N GLN A 48 -22.18 25.63 26.29
CA GLN A 48 -21.39 26.23 27.36
C GLN A 48 -22.10 27.41 28.05
N ASP A 49 -22.15 27.37 29.38
CA ASP A 49 -22.52 28.49 30.25
C ASP A 49 -21.32 29.48 30.32
N PRO A 50 -21.50 30.77 30.00
CA PRO A 50 -20.42 31.76 29.89
C PRO A 50 -19.60 32.03 31.17
N LEU A 51 -19.95 31.43 32.32
CA LEU A 51 -19.35 31.73 33.62
C LEU A 51 -18.14 30.88 34.04
N ASN A 52 -17.76 29.80 33.34
CA ASN A 52 -16.53 29.02 33.66
C ASN A 52 -15.80 28.39 32.44
N PRO A 53 -15.08 29.18 31.63
CA PRO A 53 -14.44 28.70 30.39
C PRO A 53 -12.96 28.28 30.52
N THR A 54 -12.41 28.03 31.71
CA THR A 54 -10.95 27.92 31.92
C THR A 54 -10.37 26.50 31.91
N ASP A 55 -11.03 25.51 32.52
CA ASP A 55 -10.50 24.13 32.58
C ASP A 55 -10.53 23.43 31.21
N ASP A 56 -11.59 23.65 30.41
CA ASP A 56 -11.72 23.03 29.09
C ASP A 56 -10.66 23.56 28.11
N LYS A 57 -10.22 24.82 28.25
CA LYS A 57 -9.20 25.42 27.37
C LYS A 57 -7.80 24.85 27.58
N GLU A 58 -7.44 24.50 28.81
CA GLU A 58 -6.12 23.93 29.10
C GLU A 58 -6.01 22.50 28.58
N PHE A 59 -7.08 21.71 28.71
CA PHE A 59 -7.16 20.37 28.11
C PHE A 59 -7.15 20.41 26.56
N ILE A 60 -7.89 21.35 25.95
CA ILE A 60 -7.86 21.59 24.50
C ILE A 60 -6.45 21.96 24.03
N GLY A 61 -5.75 22.81 24.80
CA GLY A 61 -4.36 23.18 24.50
C GLY A 61 -3.41 21.99 24.53
N GLN A 62 -3.52 21.13 25.53
CA GLN A 62 -2.69 19.91 25.64
C GLN A 62 -3.00 18.91 24.52
N MET A 63 -4.28 18.66 24.21
CA MET A 63 -4.66 17.75 23.13
C MET A 63 -4.22 18.28 21.76
N ALA A 64 -4.41 19.57 21.49
CA ALA A 64 -3.92 20.19 20.25
C ALA A 64 -2.39 20.05 20.11
N GLN A 65 -1.65 20.12 21.22
CA GLN A 65 -0.21 19.92 21.24
C GLN A 65 0.17 18.46 20.98
N PHE A 66 -0.57 17.49 21.51
CA PHE A 66 -0.39 16.07 21.19
C PHE A 66 -0.70 15.76 19.73
N SER A 67 -1.83 16.24 19.19
CA SER A 67 -2.18 16.06 17.78
C SER A 67 -1.17 16.71 16.83
N ALA A 68 -0.62 17.87 17.19
CA ALA A 68 0.43 18.51 16.40
C ALA A 68 1.74 17.69 16.41
N LEU A 69 2.11 17.08 17.55
CA LEU A 69 3.27 16.21 17.65
C LEU A 69 3.08 14.90 16.88
N GLU A 70 1.91 14.28 16.99
CA GLU A 70 1.56 13.08 16.23
C GLU A 70 1.59 13.35 14.73
N GLN A 71 1.02 14.49 14.28
CA GLN A 71 1.06 14.86 12.88
C GLN A 71 2.50 15.15 12.39
N MET A 72 3.35 15.73 13.25
CA MET A 72 4.77 15.91 12.95
C MET A 72 5.53 14.56 12.88
N GLN A 73 5.20 13.62 13.77
CA GLN A 73 5.75 12.27 13.76
C GLN A 73 5.35 11.54 12.47
N ASN A 74 4.07 11.61 12.09
CA ASN A 74 3.54 11.04 10.85
C ASN A 74 4.23 11.65 9.62
N MET A 75 4.44 12.97 9.62
CA MET A 75 5.18 13.64 8.54
C MET A 75 6.63 13.18 8.45
N ASN A 76 7.32 13.00 9.58
CA ASN A 76 8.68 12.48 9.62
C ASN A 76 8.77 11.04 9.11
N THR A 77 7.80 10.20 9.46
CA THR A 77 7.69 8.83 8.94
C THR A 77 7.46 8.82 7.44
N SER A 78 6.53 9.64 6.93
CA SER A 78 6.28 9.77 5.48
C SER A 78 7.50 10.30 4.71
N PHE A 79 8.24 11.24 5.31
CA PHE A 79 9.48 11.75 4.72
C PHE A 79 10.58 10.68 4.69
N SER A 80 10.73 9.91 5.77
CA SER A 80 11.67 8.79 5.86
C SER A 80 11.34 7.68 4.86
N ALA A 81 10.06 7.37 4.69
CA ALA A 81 9.57 6.45 3.66
C ALA A 81 9.91 6.95 2.25
N THR A 82 9.65 8.23 1.96
CA THR A 82 9.99 8.86 0.68
C THR A 82 11.50 8.76 0.39
N LYS A 83 12.34 9.06 1.39
CA LYS A 83 13.79 8.90 1.27
C LYS A 83 14.14 7.45 0.96
N ALA A 84 13.59 6.48 1.70
CA ALA A 84 13.87 5.06 1.48
C ALA A 84 13.47 4.57 0.09
N PHE A 85 12.28 4.97 -0.40
CA PHE A 85 11.84 4.62 -1.76
C PHE A 85 12.79 5.16 -2.84
N SER A 86 13.37 6.35 -2.64
CA SER A 86 14.36 6.91 -3.57
C SER A 86 15.69 6.13 -3.61
N LEU A 87 15.96 5.31 -2.59
CA LEU A 87 17.17 4.50 -2.50
C LEU A 87 17.01 3.13 -3.16
N ILE A 88 15.80 2.69 -3.48
CA ILE A 88 15.57 1.40 -4.15
C ILE A 88 16.37 1.36 -5.47
N GLY A 89 17.17 0.31 -5.64
CA GLY A 89 18.03 0.13 -6.80
C GLY A 89 19.31 1.00 -6.82
N LYS A 90 19.54 1.82 -5.79
CA LYS A 90 20.81 2.52 -5.56
C LYS A 90 21.76 1.64 -4.75
N HIS A 91 23.05 1.88 -4.92
CA HIS A 91 24.06 1.33 -4.02
C HIS A 91 24.14 2.21 -2.79
N VAL A 92 24.07 1.62 -1.60
CA VAL A 92 24.19 2.36 -0.35
C VAL A 92 25.29 1.78 0.51
N SER A 93 25.89 2.62 1.32
CA SER A 93 26.72 2.22 2.46
C SER A 93 26.07 2.75 3.73
N ALA A 94 26.00 1.91 4.75
CA ALA A 94 25.37 2.23 6.02
C ALA A 94 26.15 1.62 7.18
N THR A 95 25.91 2.18 8.36
CA THR A 95 26.60 1.79 9.58
C THR A 95 25.58 1.24 10.57
N ILE A 96 25.56 -0.08 10.77
CA ILE A 96 24.65 -0.74 11.70
C ILE A 96 25.35 -0.87 13.05
N THR A 97 24.65 -0.53 14.13
CA THR A 97 25.14 -0.78 15.49
C THR A 97 24.33 -1.92 16.09
N ASP A 98 25.01 -3.01 16.45
CA ASP A 98 24.35 -4.11 17.15
C ASP A 98 23.90 -3.63 18.54
N SER A 99 22.61 -3.78 18.81
CA SER A 99 21.98 -3.31 20.05
C SER A 99 22.53 -3.98 21.31
N THR A 100 23.04 -5.22 21.19
CA THR A 100 23.55 -6.11 22.24
C THR A 100 25.05 -5.97 22.43
N THR A 101 25.84 -6.03 21.35
CA THR A 101 27.32 -5.99 21.44
C THR A 101 27.88 -4.57 21.44
N LYS A 102 27.09 -3.57 21.02
CA LYS A 102 27.51 -2.17 20.77
C LYS A 102 28.59 -2.03 19.71
N GLU A 103 28.91 -3.10 18.99
CA GLU A 103 29.85 -3.03 17.87
C GLU A 103 29.17 -2.41 16.65
N THR A 104 29.98 -1.71 15.87
CA THR A 104 29.53 -1.04 14.67
C THR A 104 30.05 -1.79 13.44
N GLU A 105 29.14 -2.16 12.56
CA GLU A 105 29.44 -2.85 11.31
C GLU A 105 29.06 -1.97 10.12
N GLU A 106 29.90 -1.95 9.10
CA GLU A 106 29.56 -1.32 7.83
C GLU A 106 28.93 -2.36 6.89
N ILE A 107 27.76 -2.02 6.37
CA ILE A 107 27.09 -2.77 5.31
C ILE A 107 27.08 -1.94 4.04
N SER A 108 27.37 -2.58 2.91
CA SER A 108 27.28 -1.95 1.58
C SER A 108 26.67 -2.91 0.58
N GLY A 109 25.78 -2.40 -0.26
CA GLY A 109 25.09 -3.20 -1.26
C GLY A 109 24.02 -2.40 -1.99
N ASP A 110 23.40 -3.04 -2.97
CA ASP A 110 22.25 -2.45 -3.65
C ASP A 110 21.00 -2.62 -2.77
N VAL A 111 20.19 -1.57 -2.67
CA VAL A 111 18.91 -1.64 -1.98
C VAL A 111 17.92 -2.42 -2.83
N THR A 112 17.38 -3.49 -2.28
CA THR A 112 16.41 -4.35 -2.98
C THR A 112 14.97 -4.07 -2.59
N ASP A 113 14.72 -3.54 -1.40
CA ASP A 113 13.37 -3.36 -0.84
C ASP A 113 13.33 -2.27 0.26
N VAL A 114 12.12 -1.85 0.65
CA VAL A 114 11.85 -0.87 1.73
C VAL A 114 10.80 -1.42 2.69
N LYS A 115 11.07 -1.36 3.99
CA LYS A 115 10.17 -1.84 5.04
C LYS A 115 9.81 -0.73 6.02
N LEU A 116 8.55 -0.69 6.44
CA LEU A 116 8.07 0.17 7.53
C LEU A 116 7.68 -0.71 8.71
N ALA A 117 8.39 -0.58 9.83
CA ALA A 117 8.13 -1.38 11.04
C ALA A 117 8.32 -0.52 12.29
N GLY A 118 7.35 -0.56 13.21
CA GLY A 118 7.43 0.16 14.48
C GLY A 118 7.64 1.68 14.35
N GLY A 119 7.07 2.30 13.30
CA GLY A 119 7.25 3.73 13.01
C GLY A 119 8.63 4.12 12.49
N LYS A 120 9.49 3.14 12.16
CA LYS A 120 10.80 3.34 11.55
C LYS A 120 10.81 2.80 10.13
N THR A 121 11.64 3.42 9.30
CA THR A 121 11.82 3.03 7.90
C THR A 121 13.18 2.36 7.71
N TYR A 122 13.17 1.22 7.03
CA TYR A 122 14.33 0.39 6.74
C TYR A 122 14.47 0.21 5.22
N VAL A 123 15.70 0.09 4.75
CA VAL A 123 16.05 -0.38 3.40
C VAL A 123 16.68 -1.75 3.53
N VAL A 124 16.39 -2.66 2.61
CA VAL A 124 16.96 -4.01 2.61
C VAL A 124 18.22 -4.03 1.77
N VAL A 125 19.35 -4.37 2.39
CA VAL A 125 20.68 -4.44 1.75
C VAL A 125 21.26 -5.82 2.01
N ASN A 126 21.58 -6.58 0.96
CA ASN A 126 22.05 -7.97 1.07
C ASN A 126 21.13 -8.90 1.90
N GLY A 127 19.83 -8.58 1.98
CA GLY A 127 18.85 -9.31 2.77
C GLY A 127 18.70 -8.86 4.23
N GLU A 128 19.45 -7.85 4.66
CA GLU A 128 19.42 -7.31 6.03
C GLU A 128 18.68 -5.97 6.10
N ASP A 129 17.92 -5.76 7.18
CA ASP A 129 17.11 -4.56 7.40
C ASP A 129 17.97 -3.43 7.97
N VAL A 130 18.24 -2.43 7.14
CA VAL A 130 19.11 -1.30 7.48
C VAL A 130 18.26 -0.05 7.74
N PRO A 131 18.33 0.59 8.92
CA PRO A 131 17.61 1.84 9.16
C PRO A 131 17.96 2.92 8.12
N VAL A 132 16.98 3.56 7.49
CA VAL A 132 17.22 4.59 6.45
C VAL A 132 18.03 5.80 6.97
N GLU A 133 17.98 6.01 8.29
CA GLU A 133 18.75 7.03 9.02
C GLU A 133 20.25 6.67 9.14
N SER A 134 20.58 5.38 9.07
CA SER A 134 21.96 4.88 9.18
C SER A 134 22.72 4.85 7.85
N VAL A 135 22.03 5.14 6.74
CA VAL A 135 22.63 5.25 5.41
C VAL A 135 23.51 6.50 5.35
N THR A 136 24.81 6.30 5.15
CA THR A 136 25.83 7.36 5.14
C THR A 136 26.23 7.76 3.73
N ASN A 137 26.18 6.84 2.77
CA ASN A 137 26.54 7.12 1.38
C ASN A 137 25.55 6.46 0.41
N VAL A 138 25.32 7.12 -0.72
CA VAL A 138 24.42 6.68 -1.78
C VAL A 138 25.11 6.94 -3.10
N SER A 139 25.25 5.91 -3.92
CA SER A 139 25.73 6.01 -5.29
C SER A 139 24.84 5.22 -6.23
N GLU A 140 25.08 5.36 -7.53
CA GLU A 140 24.40 4.52 -8.51
C GLU A 140 24.81 3.05 -8.31
N GLY A 141 23.82 2.14 -8.42
CA GLY A 141 24.03 0.70 -8.39
C GLY A 141 24.87 0.22 -9.57
N ALA A 142 25.61 -0.88 -9.41
CA ALA A 142 26.41 -1.47 -10.49
C ALA A 142 25.56 -1.92 -11.71
N ARG A 143 24.24 -2.00 -11.54
CA ARG A 143 23.23 -2.27 -12.58
C ARG A 143 22.50 -1.00 -13.08
N SER A 144 23.10 0.19 -12.99
CA SER A 144 22.45 1.46 -13.38
C SER A 144 22.34 1.71 -14.89
N SER A 145 22.53 0.71 -15.75
CA SER A 145 22.15 0.86 -17.15
C SER A 145 20.63 0.68 -17.28
N GLN A 146 19.94 1.83 -17.29
CA GLN A 146 18.81 2.21 -18.15
C GLN A 146 17.39 2.40 -17.61
N SER A 147 16.98 1.94 -16.43
CA SER A 147 15.60 2.24 -15.98
C SER A 147 15.51 2.86 -14.59
N ASN A 148 14.92 4.05 -14.54
CA ASN A 148 14.54 4.71 -13.29
C ASN A 148 13.19 4.15 -12.84
N ILE A 149 13.21 2.97 -12.22
CA ILE A 149 12.01 2.29 -11.73
C ILE A 149 11.14 3.19 -10.82
N ALA A 150 11.78 4.10 -10.06
CA ALA A 150 11.11 5.07 -9.21
C ALA A 150 10.27 6.10 -9.98
N ALA A 151 10.49 6.28 -11.29
CA ALA A 151 9.63 7.11 -12.11
C ALA A 151 8.23 6.51 -12.30
N PHE A 152 8.10 5.18 -12.17
CA PHE A 152 6.88 4.44 -12.44
C PHE A 152 6.06 4.10 -11.18
N THR A 153 6.58 4.37 -9.98
CA THR A 153 5.87 4.09 -8.71
C THR A 153 4.57 4.88 -8.58
N ASN A 154 4.46 6.03 -9.25
CA ASN A 154 3.23 6.83 -9.29
C ASN A 154 2.07 6.14 -10.04
N LEU A 155 2.33 5.03 -10.73
CA LEU A 155 1.30 4.24 -11.42
C LEU A 155 0.55 3.32 -10.45
N ILE A 156 1.13 3.00 -9.30
CA ILE A 156 0.52 2.10 -8.32
C ILE A 156 -0.83 2.66 -7.87
N GLY A 157 -1.85 1.82 -7.88
CA GLY A 157 -3.23 2.16 -7.57
C GLY A 157 -3.98 2.85 -8.72
N PHE A 158 -3.40 3.01 -9.91
CA PHE A 158 -4.11 3.51 -11.09
C PHE A 158 -4.50 2.36 -12.02
N ASN A 159 -5.64 2.53 -12.69
CA ASN A 159 -6.02 1.71 -13.82
C ASN A 159 -5.22 2.15 -15.05
N VAL A 160 -4.60 1.20 -15.76
CA VAL A 160 -3.71 1.47 -16.88
C VAL A 160 -3.94 0.49 -18.02
N ASN A 161 -3.58 0.90 -19.23
CA ASN A 161 -3.42 0.00 -20.36
C ASN A 161 -1.96 -0.47 -20.45
N GLY A 162 -1.74 -1.78 -20.41
CA GLY A 162 -0.44 -2.41 -20.66
C GLY A 162 -0.40 -3.20 -21.97
N LEU A 163 0.78 -3.69 -22.32
CA LEU A 163 1.01 -4.58 -23.45
C LEU A 163 1.62 -5.89 -22.94
N ALA A 164 0.84 -6.97 -22.96
CA ALA A 164 1.39 -8.32 -22.83
C ALA A 164 2.00 -8.70 -24.18
N TYR A 165 3.17 -9.32 -24.20
CA TYR A 165 3.83 -9.72 -25.44
C TYR A 165 4.49 -11.10 -25.38
N ASP A 166 4.55 -11.75 -26.53
CA ASP A 166 5.27 -13.00 -26.73
C ASP A 166 6.68 -12.68 -27.27
N PRO A 167 7.74 -13.01 -26.52
CA PRO A 167 9.12 -12.71 -26.95
C PRO A 167 9.58 -13.56 -28.15
N GLU A 168 8.95 -14.70 -28.43
CA GLU A 168 9.39 -15.61 -29.50
C GLU A 168 8.92 -15.15 -30.87
N ASN A 169 7.70 -14.61 -30.95
CA ASN A 169 7.07 -14.23 -32.23
C ASN A 169 6.71 -12.73 -32.32
N GLY A 170 6.84 -11.97 -31.23
CA GLY A 170 6.57 -10.54 -31.20
C GLY A 170 5.08 -10.17 -31.20
N ASN A 171 4.19 -11.14 -30.97
CA ASN A 171 2.77 -10.83 -30.75
C ASN A 171 2.59 -9.96 -29.52
N MET A 172 1.62 -9.06 -29.58
CA MET A 172 1.28 -8.16 -28.48
C MET A 172 -0.23 -8.09 -28.36
N ILE A 173 -0.72 -8.12 -27.13
CA ILE A 173 -2.13 -7.95 -26.77
C ILE A 173 -2.21 -6.82 -25.75
N LYS A 174 -3.11 -5.87 -26.01
CA LYS A 174 -3.41 -4.80 -25.07
C LYS A 174 -4.24 -5.38 -23.93
N VAL A 175 -3.82 -5.09 -22.70
CA VAL A 175 -4.50 -5.51 -21.48
C VAL A 175 -4.78 -4.28 -20.61
N THR A 176 -5.80 -4.36 -19.76
CA THR A 176 -6.20 -3.27 -18.86
C THR A 176 -6.28 -3.81 -17.46
N GLY A 177 -5.76 -3.09 -16.47
CA GLY A 177 -5.84 -3.48 -15.07
C GLY A 177 -5.27 -2.44 -14.13
N ILE A 178 -5.40 -2.71 -12.83
CA ILE A 178 -4.91 -1.83 -11.77
C ILE A 178 -3.49 -2.23 -11.41
N VAL A 179 -2.56 -1.29 -11.46
CA VAL A 179 -1.17 -1.55 -11.05
C VAL A 179 -1.10 -1.73 -9.53
N GLN A 180 -0.70 -2.91 -9.08
CA GLN A 180 -0.48 -3.20 -7.66
C GLN A 180 0.96 -2.96 -7.22
N ALA A 181 1.92 -3.20 -8.12
CA ALA A 181 3.34 -3.02 -7.82
C ALA A 181 4.14 -2.70 -9.07
N ILE A 182 5.32 -2.11 -8.87
CA ILE A 182 6.36 -2.01 -9.90
C ILE A 182 7.50 -2.94 -9.49
N GLN A 183 7.86 -3.86 -10.37
CA GLN A 183 8.85 -4.90 -10.13
C GLN A 183 10.02 -4.77 -11.11
N LYS A 184 11.23 -4.76 -10.55
CA LYS A 184 12.46 -4.77 -11.35
C LYS A 184 12.65 -6.14 -12.00
N GLY A 185 12.79 -6.18 -13.32
CA GLY A 185 13.19 -7.38 -14.04
C GLY A 185 14.68 -7.41 -14.38
N VAL A 186 15.10 -8.52 -14.96
CA VAL A 186 16.49 -8.71 -15.42
C VAL A 186 16.77 -7.88 -16.68
N TYR A 187 15.77 -7.74 -17.55
CA TYR A 187 15.88 -7.07 -18.86
C TYR A 187 15.04 -5.80 -18.97
N GLU A 188 13.91 -5.74 -18.27
CA GLU A 188 12.97 -4.62 -18.27
C GLU A 188 12.24 -4.56 -16.93
N ASP A 189 11.68 -3.40 -16.59
CA ASP A 189 10.85 -3.25 -15.40
C ASP A 189 9.38 -3.51 -15.74
N TYR A 190 8.66 -4.09 -14.79
CA TYR A 190 7.28 -4.52 -14.99
C TYR A 190 6.33 -3.80 -14.03
N ALA A 191 5.15 -3.42 -14.52
CA ALA A 191 4.00 -3.24 -13.65
C ALA A 191 3.35 -4.60 -13.44
N VAL A 192 3.05 -4.91 -12.18
CA VAL A 192 2.24 -6.06 -11.78
C VAL A 192 0.81 -5.56 -11.68
N MET A 193 -0.08 -6.12 -12.48
CA MET A 193 -1.46 -5.68 -12.63
C MET A 193 -2.45 -6.72 -12.13
N ASP A 194 -3.47 -6.22 -11.43
CA ASP A 194 -4.63 -6.98 -10.98
C ASP A 194 -5.89 -6.54 -11.70
N GLY A 195 -6.92 -7.38 -11.65
CA GLY A 195 -8.21 -7.10 -12.29
C GLY A 195 -8.14 -7.13 -13.82
N VAL A 196 -7.19 -7.89 -14.39
CA VAL A 196 -7.03 -7.95 -15.84
C VAL A 196 -7.99 -8.97 -16.43
N GLU A 197 -8.97 -8.52 -17.19
CA GLU A 197 -9.87 -9.41 -17.93
C GLU A 197 -9.16 -10.00 -19.15
N VAL A 198 -9.21 -11.32 -19.29
CA VAL A 198 -8.55 -12.05 -20.37
C VAL A 198 -9.41 -13.18 -20.89
N GLU A 199 -9.12 -13.58 -22.12
CA GLU A 199 -9.67 -14.80 -22.71
C GLU A 199 -8.55 -15.83 -22.88
N ILE A 200 -8.73 -16.99 -22.27
CA ILE A 200 -7.75 -18.06 -22.18
C ILE A 200 -7.91 -18.98 -23.38
N ALA A 201 -6.82 -19.17 -24.13
CA ALA A 201 -6.79 -20.00 -25.32
C ALA A 201 -6.22 -21.41 -25.06
N GLU A 202 -5.19 -21.52 -24.24
CA GLU A 202 -4.43 -22.76 -24.04
C GLU A 202 -3.59 -22.68 -22.77
N LEU A 203 -3.61 -23.72 -21.94
CA LEU A 203 -2.74 -23.81 -20.76
C LEU A 203 -1.30 -24.16 -21.15
N ILE A 204 -0.33 -23.55 -20.47
CA ILE A 204 1.10 -23.85 -20.60
C ILE A 204 1.48 -24.73 -19.41
N THR A 205 1.21 -26.03 -19.54
CA THR A 205 1.51 -27.05 -18.53
C THR A 205 2.45 -28.12 -19.10
N ASP A 206 3.09 -28.86 -18.20
CA ASP A 206 3.94 -30.02 -18.59
C ASP A 206 3.11 -31.15 -19.23
N THR A 207 1.81 -31.21 -18.91
CA THR A 207 0.86 -32.19 -19.45
C THR A 207 0.02 -31.55 -20.55
N HIS A 208 0.49 -31.66 -21.80
CA HIS A 208 -0.23 -31.10 -22.94
C HIS A 208 -1.58 -31.81 -23.15
N SER A 209 -2.68 -31.10 -22.89
CA SER A 209 -4.04 -31.56 -23.15
C SER A 209 -4.87 -30.41 -23.72
N THR A 210 -5.55 -30.66 -24.83
CA THR A 210 -6.51 -29.72 -25.43
C THR A 210 -7.96 -30.03 -25.03
N ASP A 211 -8.14 -30.90 -24.04
CA ASP A 211 -9.45 -31.29 -23.55
C ASP A 211 -10.09 -30.12 -22.76
N PRO A 212 -11.30 -29.65 -23.13
CA PRO A 212 -11.97 -28.57 -22.42
C PRO A 212 -12.26 -28.86 -20.94
N ASP A 213 -12.53 -30.13 -20.59
CA ASP A 213 -12.79 -30.52 -19.21
C ASP A 213 -11.50 -30.48 -18.39
N PHE A 214 -10.37 -30.90 -18.99
CA PHE A 214 -9.05 -30.79 -18.37
C PHE A 214 -8.68 -29.32 -18.09
N MET A 215 -8.85 -28.44 -19.08
CA MET A 215 -8.57 -27.01 -18.92
C MET A 215 -9.40 -26.41 -17.78
N LYS A 216 -10.68 -26.81 -17.69
CA LYS A 216 -11.59 -26.33 -16.65
C LYS A 216 -11.15 -26.78 -15.27
N ASP A 217 -10.84 -28.07 -15.09
CA ASP A 217 -10.46 -28.62 -13.79
C ASP A 217 -9.16 -27.97 -13.29
N GLU A 218 -8.14 -27.85 -14.15
CA GLU A 218 -6.86 -27.23 -13.79
C GLU A 218 -7.00 -25.74 -13.42
N LEU A 219 -7.82 -24.99 -14.16
CA LEU A 219 -8.07 -23.58 -13.87
C LEU A 219 -8.86 -23.38 -12.57
N LEU A 220 -9.80 -24.28 -12.28
CA LEU A 220 -10.56 -24.24 -11.02
C LEU A 220 -9.66 -24.57 -9.83
N GLU A 221 -8.83 -25.61 -9.93
CA GLU A 221 -7.88 -25.99 -8.90
C GLU A 221 -6.87 -24.87 -8.62
N ALA A 222 -6.25 -24.31 -9.68
CA ALA A 222 -5.33 -23.18 -9.54
C ALA A 222 -5.99 -21.94 -8.92
N MET A 223 -7.27 -21.68 -9.23
CA MET A 223 -8.03 -20.59 -8.62
C MET A 223 -8.30 -20.85 -7.13
N GLU A 224 -8.72 -22.06 -6.76
CA GLU A 224 -9.01 -22.44 -5.37
C GLU A 224 -7.76 -22.39 -4.49
N ASP A 225 -6.61 -22.81 -5.02
CA ASP A 225 -5.32 -22.81 -4.31
C ASP A 225 -4.62 -21.44 -4.34
N GLY A 226 -5.10 -20.50 -5.18
CA GLY A 226 -4.46 -19.21 -5.42
C GLY A 226 -3.08 -19.36 -6.07
N GLU A 227 -2.87 -20.44 -6.81
CA GLU A 227 -1.61 -20.74 -7.48
C GLU A 227 -1.48 -19.93 -8.79
N ALA A 228 -0.25 -19.50 -9.08
CA ALA A 228 0.05 -18.85 -10.34
C ALA A 228 0.11 -19.87 -11.47
N ILE A 229 -0.72 -19.70 -12.49
CA ILE A 229 -0.81 -20.58 -13.66
C ILE A 229 -0.40 -19.83 -14.93
N SER A 230 0.24 -20.55 -15.86
CA SER A 230 0.68 -20.00 -17.14
C SER A 230 -0.21 -20.48 -18.28
N PHE A 231 -0.59 -19.56 -19.18
CA PHE A 231 -1.47 -19.86 -20.30
C PHE A 231 -1.32 -18.82 -21.40
N TYR A 232 -1.78 -19.15 -22.60
CA TYR A 232 -1.93 -18.21 -23.70
C TYR A 232 -3.25 -17.46 -23.57
N ILE A 233 -3.18 -16.14 -23.60
CA ILE A 233 -4.35 -15.29 -23.85
C ILE A 233 -4.50 -15.04 -25.35
N VAL A 234 -5.73 -14.77 -25.80
CA VAL A 234 -6.03 -14.49 -27.21
C VAL A 234 -6.75 -13.15 -27.39
N ASP A 235 -6.36 -12.42 -28.42
CA ASP A 235 -7.13 -11.29 -28.95
C ASP A 235 -7.99 -11.78 -30.11
N ARG A 236 -9.32 -11.68 -29.97
CA ARG A 236 -10.28 -12.18 -30.95
C ARG A 236 -10.28 -11.39 -32.26
N GLU A 237 -9.94 -10.11 -32.22
CA GLU A 237 -9.93 -9.28 -33.42
C GLU A 237 -8.76 -9.66 -34.32
N THR A 238 -7.61 -9.96 -33.71
CA THR A 238 -6.36 -10.21 -34.44
C THR A 238 -5.98 -11.68 -34.53
N GLY A 239 -6.57 -12.55 -33.70
CA GLY A 239 -6.20 -13.95 -33.55
C GLY A 239 -4.83 -14.18 -32.91
N LYS A 240 -4.17 -13.10 -32.44
CA LYS A 240 -2.86 -13.19 -31.79
C LYS A 240 -2.98 -13.90 -30.46
N ARG A 241 -1.92 -14.61 -30.11
CA ARG A 241 -1.76 -15.27 -28.82
C ARG A 241 -0.51 -14.79 -28.12
N VAL A 242 -0.60 -14.61 -26.81
CA VAL A 242 0.52 -14.17 -25.97
C VAL A 242 0.55 -15.03 -24.70
N PRO A 243 1.71 -15.59 -24.32
CA PRO A 243 1.84 -16.32 -23.06
C PRO A 243 1.85 -15.33 -21.89
N VAL A 244 1.10 -15.66 -20.84
CA VAL A 244 1.06 -14.89 -19.60
C VAL A 244 1.08 -15.84 -18.41
N THR A 245 1.42 -15.29 -17.24
CA THR A 245 1.35 -15.98 -15.96
C THR A 245 0.65 -15.07 -14.96
N GLY A 246 -0.25 -15.63 -14.16
CA GLY A 246 -0.97 -14.92 -13.12
C GLY A 246 -1.82 -15.86 -12.27
N THR A 247 -2.43 -15.31 -11.24
CA THR A 247 -3.43 -16.03 -10.40
C THR A 247 -4.83 -15.66 -10.87
N ILE A 248 -5.75 -16.61 -10.88
CA ILE A 248 -7.13 -16.37 -11.29
C ILE A 248 -7.89 -15.75 -10.11
N ALA A 249 -8.64 -14.67 -10.36
CA ALA A 249 -9.47 -14.06 -9.34
C ALA A 249 -10.67 -14.96 -8.99
N GLU A 250 -10.98 -15.08 -7.71
CA GLU A 250 -12.06 -15.94 -7.21
C GLU A 250 -13.40 -15.64 -7.90
N GLY A 251 -14.05 -16.70 -8.40
CA GLY A 251 -15.36 -16.59 -9.06
C GLY A 251 -15.35 -15.91 -10.43
N SER A 252 -14.19 -15.59 -11.00
CA SER A 252 -14.09 -14.87 -12.28
C SER A 252 -14.14 -15.75 -13.53
N LEU A 253 -14.01 -17.08 -13.38
CA LEU A 253 -14.02 -18.03 -14.50
C LEU A 253 -15.42 -18.15 -15.12
N ASP A 254 -15.51 -17.86 -16.42
CA ASP A 254 -16.69 -18.10 -17.24
C ASP A 254 -16.38 -19.07 -18.39
N PHE A 255 -17.22 -20.10 -18.50
CA PHE A 255 -17.15 -21.17 -19.50
C PHE A 255 -18.37 -21.16 -20.44
N SER A 256 -19.31 -20.22 -20.26
CA SER A 256 -20.66 -20.27 -20.84
C SER A 256 -20.69 -19.99 -22.35
N GLY A 257 -19.62 -19.41 -22.90
CA GLY A 257 -19.56 -18.91 -24.29
C GLY A 257 -18.81 -19.80 -25.29
N GLY A 258 -18.40 -21.02 -24.90
CA GLY A 258 -17.50 -21.87 -25.71
C GLY A 258 -16.03 -21.41 -25.71
N ASN A 259 -15.76 -20.32 -25.01
CA ASN A 259 -14.44 -19.81 -24.69
C ASN A 259 -14.33 -19.69 -23.18
N ILE A 260 -13.09 -19.66 -22.69
CA ILE A 260 -12.80 -19.51 -21.27
C ILE A 260 -12.36 -18.07 -21.05
N SER A 261 -13.10 -17.30 -20.26
CA SER A 261 -12.70 -15.97 -19.83
C SER A 261 -12.50 -15.93 -18.33
N ALA A 262 -11.58 -15.09 -17.87
CA ALA A 262 -11.27 -14.92 -16.46
C ALA A 262 -10.76 -13.52 -16.16
N THR A 263 -10.84 -13.11 -14.91
CA THR A 263 -10.08 -11.98 -14.37
C THR A 263 -8.82 -12.53 -13.72
N ILE A 264 -7.67 -11.97 -14.05
CA ILE A 264 -6.38 -12.43 -13.54
C ILE A 264 -5.67 -11.33 -12.76
N ASN A 265 -4.92 -11.76 -11.76
CA ASN A 265 -4.09 -10.95 -10.89
C ASN A 265 -2.62 -11.31 -11.05
N GLY A 266 -1.74 -10.38 -10.70
CA GLY A 266 -0.30 -10.56 -10.80
C GLY A 266 0.25 -10.52 -12.23
N LEU A 267 -0.52 -10.06 -13.22
CA LEU A 267 -0.07 -10.01 -14.61
C LEU A 267 1.07 -8.99 -14.75
N ARG A 268 2.22 -9.44 -15.27
CA ARG A 268 3.40 -8.58 -15.49
C ARG A 268 3.39 -8.01 -16.90
N VAL A 269 3.42 -6.68 -17.00
CA VAL A 269 3.56 -5.95 -18.28
C VAL A 269 4.70 -4.94 -18.20
N PRO A 270 5.46 -4.70 -19.29
CA PRO A 270 6.54 -3.72 -19.29
C PRO A 270 6.05 -2.31 -18.96
N VAL A 271 6.74 -1.62 -18.06
CA VAL A 271 6.36 -0.25 -17.66
C VAL A 271 6.45 0.76 -18.81
N GLU A 272 7.36 0.54 -19.76
CA GLU A 272 7.53 1.38 -20.96
C GLU A 272 6.33 1.29 -21.92
N GLY A 273 5.52 0.23 -21.81
CA GLY A 273 4.32 0.01 -22.62
C GLY A 273 3.04 0.60 -22.01
N ILE A 274 3.13 1.23 -20.83
CA ILE A 274 1.95 1.70 -20.09
C ILE A 274 1.39 2.99 -20.70
N THR A 275 0.07 3.00 -20.91
CA THR A 275 -0.68 4.16 -21.41
C THR A 275 -2.00 4.33 -20.67
N SER A 276 -2.70 5.45 -20.90
CA SER A 276 -4.07 5.70 -20.39
C SER A 276 -4.22 5.51 -18.88
N ILE A 277 -3.53 6.34 -18.10
CA ILE A 277 -3.51 6.27 -16.64
C ILE A 277 -4.75 6.98 -16.09
N THR A 278 -5.67 6.23 -15.47
CA THR A 278 -6.89 6.77 -14.84
C THR A 278 -6.99 6.29 -13.40
N LYS A 279 -7.58 7.10 -12.52
CA LYS A 279 -7.89 6.63 -11.16
C LYS A 279 -8.90 5.46 -11.24
N PRO A 280 -8.84 4.47 -10.33
CA PRO A 280 -9.86 3.43 -10.24
C PRO A 280 -11.22 4.09 -9.98
N GLU A 281 -12.28 3.54 -10.55
CA GLU A 281 -13.63 3.93 -10.15
C GLU A 281 -13.83 3.50 -8.69
N GLU A 282 -14.21 4.43 -7.81
CA GLU A 282 -14.60 4.08 -6.45
C GLU A 282 -15.84 3.17 -6.53
N PRO A 283 -15.94 2.09 -5.74
CA PRO A 283 -17.16 1.31 -5.69
C PRO A 283 -18.29 2.26 -5.27
N GLU A 284 -19.37 2.33 -6.05
CA GLU A 284 -20.57 3.08 -5.69
C GLU A 284 -20.95 2.67 -4.26
N GLU A 285 -20.88 3.62 -3.32
CA GLU A 285 -21.40 3.43 -1.97
C GLU A 285 -22.82 2.90 -2.12
N ALA A 286 -23.04 1.67 -1.64
CA ALA A 286 -24.34 1.04 -1.68
C ALA A 286 -25.36 2.03 -1.10
N GLU A 287 -26.24 2.52 -1.96
CA GLU A 287 -27.32 3.44 -1.61
C GLU A 287 -28.13 2.76 -0.51
N ILE A 288 -27.88 3.17 0.75
CA ILE A 288 -28.63 2.73 1.90
C ILE A 288 -30.06 3.22 1.69
N LEU A 289 -30.89 2.34 1.13
CA LEU A 289 -32.34 2.51 1.02
C LEU A 289 -32.86 2.93 2.39
N GLU A 290 -33.15 4.21 2.53
CA GLU A 290 -33.81 4.78 3.68
C GLU A 290 -35.21 4.16 3.74
N VAL A 291 -35.35 3.11 4.55
CA VAL A 291 -36.66 2.52 4.85
C VAL A 291 -37.44 3.56 5.63
N THR A 292 -38.25 4.33 4.91
CA THR A 292 -39.23 5.23 5.50
C THR A 292 -40.21 4.41 6.32
N ALA A 293 -40.13 4.57 7.64
CA ALA A 293 -41.08 3.96 8.57
C ALA A 293 -42.50 4.50 8.29
N PRO A 294 -43.55 3.67 8.32
CA PRO A 294 -44.90 4.13 8.04
C PRO A 294 -45.40 5.04 9.17
N GLU A 295 -45.87 6.24 8.80
CA GLU A 295 -46.56 7.16 9.69
C GLU A 295 -47.77 6.48 10.35
N ALA A 296 -47.79 6.47 11.68
CA ALA A 296 -48.92 6.03 12.46
C ALA A 296 -50.08 7.02 12.28
N GLU A 297 -51.10 6.60 11.53
CA GLU A 297 -52.38 7.28 11.39
C GLU A 297 -53.12 7.28 12.73
N LEU A 298 -52.97 8.38 13.49
CA LEU A 298 -53.80 8.72 14.64
C LEU A 298 -55.19 9.15 14.14
N ALA A 299 -56.05 8.17 13.89
CA ALA A 299 -57.48 8.40 13.67
C ALA A 299 -58.14 8.82 15.00
N GLY A 300 -58.42 10.11 15.13
CA GLY A 300 -59.40 10.62 16.08
C GLY A 300 -60.80 10.54 15.50
N ALA A 301 -61.66 9.75 16.13
CA ALA A 301 -63.12 9.93 16.23
C ALA A 301 -63.67 9.04 17.35
#